data_AF-A0A6A6GBT2-F1
#
_entry.id   AF-A0A6A6GBT2-F1
#
_cell.length_a   1.000
_cell.length_b   1.000
_cell.length_c   1.000
_cell.angle_alpha   90.00
_cell.angle_beta   90.00
_cell.angle_gamma   90.00
#
_symmetry.space_group_name_H-M   'P 1'
#
loop_
_entity.id
_entity.type
_entity.pdbx_description
1 polymer ?
#
loop_
_entity_poly.entity_id
_entity_poly.type
_entity_poly.pdbx_seq_one_letter_code
_entity_poly.pdbx_strand_id
1 'polypeptide(L)'
;MASPSHATLPPGSRIQGYAHTGLTVRSLSRSLHFWTHVLSLPLLFRATLSGPGTSTIPGAPAGSVVRIAFVGLPQCPLAGGVEGGDESVGTGGV
;
A
#
# COMPACT_ATOMS: atom_id res chain seq x y z
N MET A 1 -19.76 18.63 27.20
CA MET A 1 -18.80 17.63 26.68
C MET A 1 -19.55 16.70 25.75
N ALA A 2 -19.25 16.69 24.45
CA ALA A 2 -19.91 15.80 23.50
C ALA A 2 -19.28 14.40 23.58
N SER A 3 -20.10 13.38 23.81
CA SER A 3 -19.69 11.97 23.73
C SER A 3 -19.25 11.63 22.29
N PRO A 4 -18.27 10.71 22.11
CA PRO A 4 -17.87 10.28 20.78
C PRO A 4 -19.07 9.65 20.05
N SER A 5 -19.37 10.15 18.86
CA SER A 5 -20.41 9.58 17.99
C SER A 5 -19.93 8.23 17.44
N HIS A 6 -20.53 7.15 17.91
CA HIS A 6 -20.35 5.83 17.32
C HIS A 6 -21.11 5.80 15.97
N ALA A 7 -20.40 6.10 14.89
CA ALA A 7 -20.97 6.05 13.55
C ALA A 7 -21.16 4.60 13.13
N THR A 8 -22.42 4.18 12.95
CA THR A 8 -22.74 2.85 12.45
C THR A 8 -22.44 2.78 10.95
N LEU A 9 -21.67 1.78 10.53
CA LEU A 9 -21.40 1.55 9.10
C LEU A 9 -22.70 1.19 8.36
N PRO A 10 -22.86 1.60 7.08
CA PRO A 10 -24.03 1.25 6.29
C PRO A 10 -24.25 -0.27 6.23
N PRO A 11 -25.51 -0.76 6.23
CA PRO A 11 -25.82 -2.19 6.08
C PRO A 11 -25.12 -2.78 4.86
N GLY A 12 -24.37 -3.88 5.03
CA GLY A 12 -23.57 -4.51 3.97
C GLY A 12 -22.10 -4.06 3.89
N SER A 13 -21.71 -3.03 4.62
CA SER A 13 -20.31 -2.59 4.70
C SER A 13 -19.53 -3.49 5.65
N ARG A 14 -18.71 -4.40 5.11
CA ARG A 14 -17.75 -5.19 5.90
C ARG A 14 -16.32 -4.73 5.61
N ILE A 15 -15.60 -4.31 6.65
CA ILE A 15 -14.15 -4.11 6.56
C ILE A 15 -13.53 -5.51 6.50
N GLN A 16 -13.06 -5.90 5.31
CA GLN A 16 -12.46 -7.22 5.11
C GLN A 16 -11.08 -7.35 5.78
N GLY A 17 -10.40 -6.23 5.97
CA GLY A 17 -9.09 -6.15 6.62
C GLY A 17 -8.39 -4.83 6.30
N TYR A 18 -7.16 -4.67 6.82
CA TYR A 18 -6.29 -3.55 6.49
C TYR A 18 -5.33 -3.97 5.37
N ALA A 19 -5.41 -3.30 4.21
CA ALA A 19 -4.56 -3.64 3.07
C ALA A 19 -3.09 -3.21 3.27
N HIS A 20 -2.85 -2.09 3.94
CA HIS A 20 -1.51 -1.55 4.19
C HIS A 20 -1.50 -0.57 5.36
N THR A 21 -0.30 -0.22 5.83
CA THR A 21 -0.06 0.90 6.76
C THR A 21 1.02 1.81 6.18
N GLY A 22 0.74 3.11 6.13
CA GLY A 22 1.71 4.13 5.69
C GLY A 22 2.57 4.63 6.85
N LEU A 23 3.88 4.72 6.64
CA LEU A 23 4.84 5.25 7.62
C LEU A 23 5.73 6.32 6.97
N THR A 24 5.77 7.52 7.56
CA THR A 24 6.76 8.54 7.19
C THR A 24 8.06 8.29 7.94
N VAL A 25 9.17 8.27 7.22
CA VAL A 25 10.49 7.97 7.80
C VAL A 25 11.49 9.07 7.48
N ARG A 26 12.43 9.30 8.40
CA ARG A 26 13.50 10.30 8.23
C ARG A 26 14.49 9.94 7.11
N SER A 27 14.69 8.64 6.85
CA SER A 27 15.58 8.15 5.80
C SER A 27 15.03 6.86 5.22
N LEU A 28 14.66 6.90 3.94
CA LEU A 28 14.12 5.73 3.23
C LEU A 28 15.15 4.60 3.17
N SER A 29 16.42 4.89 2.90
CA SER A 29 17.48 3.88 2.79
C SER A 29 17.72 3.13 4.10
N ARG A 30 17.76 3.84 5.24
CA ARG A 30 17.92 3.20 6.56
C ARG A 30 16.71 2.37 6.94
N SER A 31 15.51 2.88 6.65
CA SER A 31 14.27 2.15 6.86
C SER A 31 14.26 0.86 6.04
N LEU A 32 14.59 0.94 4.74
CA LEU A 32 14.66 -0.23 3.87
C LEU A 32 15.68 -1.26 4.35
N HIS A 33 16.86 -0.84 4.80
CA HIS A 33 17.83 -1.78 5.40
C HIS A 33 17.21 -2.54 6.58
N PHE A 34 16.52 -1.85 7.49
CA PHE A 34 15.83 -2.50 8.60
C PHE A 34 14.78 -3.51 8.11
N TRP A 35 13.86 -3.08 7.25
CA TRP A 35 12.78 -3.96 6.79
C TRP A 35 13.27 -5.15 5.96
N THR A 36 14.22 -4.94 5.05
CA THR A 36 14.62 -5.99 4.09
C THR A 36 15.82 -6.81 4.52
N HIS A 37 16.72 -6.27 5.35
CA HIS A 37 17.93 -6.99 5.78
C HIS A 37 17.82 -7.49 7.22
N VAL A 38 17.24 -6.70 8.13
CA VAL A 38 17.10 -7.13 9.54
C VAL A 38 15.87 -8.01 9.72
N LEU A 39 14.74 -7.62 9.14
CA LEU A 39 13.48 -8.38 9.22
C LEU A 39 13.25 -9.32 8.03
N SER A 40 14.16 -9.31 7.05
CA SER A 40 14.11 -10.17 5.86
C SER A 40 12.78 -10.09 5.09
N LEU A 41 12.12 -8.93 5.10
CA LEU A 41 10.86 -8.73 4.37
C LEU A 41 11.11 -8.36 2.90
N PRO A 42 10.25 -8.83 1.98
CA PRO A 42 10.41 -8.55 0.57
C PRO A 42 10.11 -7.07 0.27
N LEU A 43 11.00 -6.44 -0.48
CA LEU A 43 10.71 -5.17 -1.14
C LEU A 43 9.83 -5.44 -2.35
N LEU A 44 8.60 -4.94 -2.35
CA LEU A 44 7.67 -5.12 -3.46
C LEU A 44 7.87 -4.06 -4.53
N PHE A 45 8.06 -2.80 -4.13
CA PHE A 45 8.12 -1.68 -5.05
C PHE A 45 8.86 -0.47 -4.47
N ARG A 46 9.48 0.34 -5.34
CA ARG A 46 10.03 1.66 -5.02
C ARG A 46 9.68 2.66 -6.11
N ALA A 47 9.31 3.87 -5.70
CA ALA A 47 9.09 4.97 -6.63
C ALA A 47 9.57 6.30 -6.07
N THR A 48 9.82 7.21 -7.01
CA THR A 48 9.87 8.64 -6.74
C THR A 48 8.64 9.25 -7.37
N LEU A 49 7.76 9.80 -6.55
CA LEU A 49 6.58 10.54 -6.98
C LEU A 49 6.92 12.02 -7.02
N SER A 50 6.44 12.71 -8.04
CA SER A 50 6.60 14.16 -8.21
C SER A 50 5.28 14.77 -8.70
N GLY A 51 5.05 16.03 -8.36
CA GLY A 51 3.90 16.78 -8.87
C GLY A 51 2.55 16.17 -8.43
N PRO A 52 1.57 15.97 -9.33
CA PRO A 52 0.23 15.49 -8.99
C PRO A 52 0.21 14.15 -8.25
N GLY A 53 1.19 13.28 -8.49
CA GLY A 53 1.28 11.97 -7.84
C GLY A 53 1.50 12.04 -6.32
N THR A 54 1.89 13.19 -5.78
CA THR A 54 2.07 13.40 -4.33
C THR A 54 0.78 13.77 -3.60
N SER A 55 -0.29 14.12 -4.32
CA SER A 55 -1.57 14.56 -3.75
C SER A 55 -2.30 13.47 -2.95
N THR A 56 -1.99 12.20 -3.23
CA THR A 56 -2.54 11.04 -2.53
C THR A 56 -1.78 10.69 -1.25
N ILE A 57 -0.70 11.41 -0.93
CA ILE A 57 0.12 11.18 0.28
C ILE A 57 -0.22 12.25 1.32
N PRO A 58 -0.89 11.88 2.43
CA PRO A 58 -1.20 12.81 3.51
C PRO A 58 0.06 13.49 4.05
N GLY A 59 0.06 14.82 4.08
CA GLY A 59 1.17 15.63 4.61
C GLY A 59 2.32 15.91 3.63
N ALA A 60 2.26 15.42 2.39
CA ALA A 60 3.23 15.82 1.36
C ALA A 60 2.92 17.24 0.85
N PRO A 61 3.89 18.18 0.85
CA PRO A 61 3.68 19.49 0.26
C PRO A 61 3.34 19.39 -1.23
N ALA A 62 2.40 20.20 -1.71
CA ALA A 62 2.05 20.24 -3.13
C ALA A 62 3.29 20.58 -3.98
N GLY A 63 3.52 19.82 -5.06
CA GLY A 63 4.69 20.00 -5.92
C GLY A 63 6.00 19.42 -5.35
N SER A 64 5.96 18.76 -4.20
CA SER A 64 7.13 18.08 -3.64
C SER A 64 7.53 16.83 -4.44
N VAL A 65 8.72 16.33 -4.14
CA VAL A 65 9.21 15.03 -4.60
C VAL A 65 9.22 14.09 -3.40
N VAL A 66 8.45 13.02 -3.46
CA VAL A 66 8.33 12.02 -2.39
C VAL A 66 8.90 10.69 -2.85
N ARG A 67 9.80 10.13 -2.05
CA ARG A 67 10.34 8.78 -2.30
C ARG A 67 9.60 7.79 -1.42
N ILE A 68 9.04 6.75 -2.04
CA ILE A 68 8.26 5.72 -1.36
C ILE A 68 8.83 4.34 -1.64
N ALA A 69 8.52 3.41 -0.74
CA ALA A 69 8.77 1.99 -0.92
C ALA A 69 7.65 1.18 -0.27
N PHE A 70 7.29 0.07 -0.90
CA PHE A 70 6.32 -0.90 -0.39
C PHE A 70 7.07 -2.15 0.02
N VAL A 71 6.90 -2.55 1.27
CA VAL A 71 7.47 -3.78 1.83
C VAL A 71 6.32 -4.74 2.11
N GLY A 72 6.47 -5.99 1.67
CA GLY A 72 5.50 -7.04 1.93
C GLY A 72 5.56 -7.48 3.38
N LEU A 73 4.43 -7.42 4.08
CA LEU A 73 4.33 -7.94 5.43
C LEU A 73 3.97 -9.44 5.38
N PRO A 74 4.52 -10.26 6.28
CA PRO A 74 4.01 -11.61 6.48
C PRO A 74 2.58 -11.44 7.01
N GLN A 75 1.59 -12.03 6.33
CA GLN A 75 0.16 -11.97 6.64
C GLN A 75 -0.60 -10.72 6.14
N CYS A 76 -0.81 -10.61 4.83
CA CYS A 76 -2.03 -9.99 4.27
C CYS A 76 -2.56 -10.83 3.09
N PRO A 77 -3.29 -11.93 3.33
CA PRO A 77 -3.91 -12.73 2.25
C PRO A 77 -4.86 -11.93 1.35
N LEU A 78 -5.32 -10.75 1.81
CA LEU A 78 -6.28 -9.88 1.14
C LEU A 78 -5.67 -8.57 0.61
N ALA A 79 -4.38 -8.31 0.82
CA ALA A 79 -3.69 -7.19 0.18
C ALA A 79 -3.32 -7.62 -1.24
N GLY A 80 -4.33 -7.75 -2.09
CA GLY A 80 -4.22 -8.20 -3.47
C GLY A 80 -3.08 -7.47 -4.17
N GLY A 81 -2.01 -8.22 -4.44
CA GLY A 81 -1.19 -7.93 -5.60
C GLY A 81 -2.13 -7.92 -6.80
N VAL A 82 -1.92 -6.96 -7.69
CA VAL A 82 -2.55 -6.95 -9.01
C VAL A 82 -2.38 -8.34 -9.62
N GLU A 83 -3.47 -9.11 -9.68
CA GLU A 83 -3.49 -10.31 -10.51
C GLU A 83 -3.31 -9.81 -11.94
N GLY A 84 -2.13 -10.10 -12.50
CA GLY A 84 -1.89 -9.91 -13.92
C GLY A 84 -3.00 -10.62 -14.68
N GLY A 85 -3.60 -9.93 -15.64
CA GLY A 85 -4.63 -10.47 -16.50
C GLY A 85 -4.13 -11.78 -17.11
N ASP A 86 -4.83 -12.86 -16.78
CA ASP A 86 -4.73 -14.11 -17.50
C ASP A 86 -5.29 -13.83 -18.90
N GLU A 87 -4.38 -13.57 -19.85
CA GLU A 87 -4.72 -13.66 -21.27
C GLU A 87 -5.18 -15.10 -21.50
N SER A 88 -6.50 -15.26 -21.61
CA SER A 88 -7.15 -16.46 -22.11
C SER A 88 -6.67 -16.75 -23.53
N VAL A 89 -5.56 -17.49 -23.65
CA VAL A 89 -5.15 -18.15 -24.89
C VAL A 89 -6.07 -19.35 -25.06
N GLY A 90 -7.12 -19.16 -25.86
CA GLY A 90 -7.96 -20.24 -26.33
C GLY A 90 -7.14 -21.21 -27.19
N THR A 91 -6.88 -22.41 -26.66
CA THR A 91 -6.38 -23.53 -27.44
C THR A 91 -7.55 -24.34 -28.01
N GLY A 92 -7.72 -24.23 -29.32
CA GLY A 92 -7.99 -25.31 -30.28
C GLY A 92 -9.11 -26.31 -29.96
N GLY A 93 -10.24 -26.13 -30.63
CA GLY A 93 -11.18 -27.23 -30.91
C GLY A 93 -10.70 -28.10 -32.06
N VAL A 94 -10.79 -29.41 -31.88
CA VAL A 94 -11.02 -30.42 -32.92
C VAL A 94 -12.32 -31.13 -32.61
#